data_AF-A0A2V5UZU1-F1
#
_entry.id   AF-A0A2V5UZU1-F1
#
_cell.length_a   1.000
_cell.length_b   1.000
_cell.length_c   1.000
_cell.angle_alpha   90.00
_cell.angle_beta   90.00
_cell.angle_gamma   90.00
#
_symmetry.space_group_name_H-M   'P 1'
#
loop_
_entity.id
_entity.type
_entity.pdbx_description
1 polymer ?
#
loop_
_entity_poly.entity_id
_entity_poly.type
_entity_poly.pdbx_seq_one_letter_code
_entity_poly.pdbx_strand_id
1 'polypeptide(L)'
;MELSLLENFLESRRTVWIVGAFTIVLFLTANLPWQLDDYDQAKQAFTSFEMIKEARWFYQQTPHAHVATKPPLIGWISAGLFELTRSWDLAWRLPSFLAAVAISILLFRAAVTPYGSVAALIALSAFGLNLLSPRLATLVRTDMPLTLVTFLIGLLIWQKVRHGEPWDKRDQLLVFVLLTGAMLIKG
;
A
#
# COMPACT_ATOMS: atom_id res chain seq x y z
N MET A 1 33.42 -13.45 18.81
CA MET A 1 32.48 -14.58 18.81
C MET A 1 31.03 -14.09 18.78
N GLU A 2 30.62 -13.15 19.65
CA GLU A 2 29.26 -12.60 19.67
C GLU A 2 28.83 -11.85 18.39
N LEU A 3 29.71 -11.03 17.80
CA LEU A 3 29.42 -10.33 16.55
C LEU A 3 29.08 -11.30 15.40
N SER A 4 29.77 -12.43 15.30
CA SER A 4 29.48 -13.43 14.27
C SER A 4 28.15 -14.14 14.48
N LEU A 5 27.72 -14.33 15.74
CA LEU A 5 26.40 -14.89 16.02
C LEU A 5 25.29 -13.93 15.64
N LEU A 6 25.51 -12.63 15.87
CA LEU A 6 24.56 -11.58 15.57
C LEU A 6 24.42 -11.36 14.06
N GLU A 7 25.53 -11.34 13.31
CA GLU A 7 25.52 -11.33 11.84
C GLU A 7 24.81 -12.57 11.28
N ASN A 8 25.17 -13.77 11.74
CA ASN A 8 24.53 -15.00 11.32
C ASN A 8 23.01 -15.03 11.61
N PHE A 9 22.59 -14.41 12.70
CA PHE A 9 21.17 -14.28 13.03
C PHE A 9 20.45 -13.31 12.10
N LEU A 10 21.00 -12.13 11.85
CA LEU A 10 20.38 -11.11 11.00
C LEU A 10 20.37 -11.49 9.52
N GLU A 11 21.39 -12.20 9.05
CA GLU A 11 21.47 -12.70 7.68
C GLU A 11 20.63 -13.97 7.45
N SER A 12 20.17 -14.61 8.53
CA SER A 12 19.38 -15.82 8.45
C SER A 12 18.08 -15.60 7.69
N ARG A 13 17.84 -16.46 6.69
CA ARG A 13 16.56 -16.51 5.96
C ARG A 13 15.36 -16.69 6.90
N ARG A 14 15.55 -17.38 8.04
CA ARG A 14 14.51 -17.55 9.05
C ARG A 14 14.09 -16.22 9.67
N THR A 15 15.04 -15.37 10.00
CA THR A 15 14.80 -14.04 10.59
C THR A 15 13.98 -13.18 9.63
N VAL A 16 14.34 -13.17 8.35
CA VAL A 16 13.57 -12.47 7.30
C VAL A 16 12.12 -12.95 7.25
N TRP A 17 11.89 -14.27 7.26
CA TRP A 17 10.54 -14.84 7.27
C TRP A 17 9.76 -14.50 8.54
N ILE A 18 10.40 -14.57 9.71
CA ILE A 18 9.76 -14.25 10.99
C ILE A 18 9.35 -12.78 11.02
N VAL A 19 10.26 -11.85 10.69
CA VAL A 19 9.97 -10.41 10.67
C VAL A 19 8.93 -10.07 9.61
N GLY A 20 9.01 -10.68 8.43
CA GLY A 20 8.00 -10.54 7.39
C GLY A 20 6.62 -11.02 7.86
N ALA A 21 6.51 -12.24 8.40
CA ALA A 21 5.26 -12.79 8.90
C ALA A 21 4.69 -11.93 10.04
N PHE A 22 5.54 -11.50 10.98
CA PHE A 22 5.15 -10.62 12.07
C PHE A 22 4.60 -9.28 11.56
N THR A 23 5.26 -8.68 10.56
CA THR A 23 4.79 -7.46 9.90
C THR A 23 3.40 -7.64 9.29
N ILE A 24 3.16 -8.75 8.58
CA ILE A 24 1.85 -9.07 7.99
C ILE A 24 0.77 -9.25 9.07
N VAL A 25 1.10 -9.92 10.17
CA VAL A 25 0.18 -10.07 11.30
C VAL A 25 -0.16 -8.70 11.88
N LEU A 26 0.82 -7.83 12.11
CA LEU A 26 0.57 -6.47 12.60
C LEU A 26 -0.35 -5.70 11.65
N PHE A 27 -0.12 -5.79 10.33
CA PHE A 27 -0.98 -5.15 9.34
C PHE A 27 -2.43 -5.64 9.43
N LEU A 28 -2.65 -6.95 9.60
CA LEU A 28 -3.98 -7.53 9.72
C LEU A 28 -4.69 -7.13 11.02
N THR A 29 -3.96 -7.07 12.13
CA THR A 29 -4.58 -6.95 13.47
C THR A 29 -4.64 -5.53 14.02
N ALA A 30 -3.89 -4.58 13.45
CA ALA A 30 -3.73 -3.23 14.03
C ALA A 30 -5.04 -2.43 14.21
N ASN A 31 -6.07 -2.73 13.41
CA ASN A 31 -7.36 -2.03 13.48
C ASN A 31 -8.52 -2.98 13.89
N LEU A 32 -8.23 -4.10 14.54
CA LEU A 32 -9.29 -4.98 15.06
C LEU A 32 -9.89 -4.44 16.38
N PRO A 33 -11.22 -4.56 16.59
CA PRO A 33 -12.22 -4.98 15.62
C PRO A 33 -12.38 -3.93 14.51
N TRP A 34 -12.56 -4.38 13.27
CA TRP A 34 -12.68 -3.46 12.14
C TRP A 34 -13.95 -2.62 12.25
N GLN A 35 -13.78 -1.33 12.50
CA GLN A 35 -14.86 -0.36 12.56
C GLN A 35 -14.60 0.77 11.57
N LEU A 36 -15.66 1.37 11.04
CA LEU A 36 -15.58 2.63 10.32
C LEU A 36 -15.64 3.77 11.35
N ASP A 37 -14.60 3.85 12.19
CA ASP A 37 -14.56 4.72 13.38
C ASP A 37 -14.54 6.23 13.07
N ASP A 38 -14.45 6.61 11.80
CA ASP A 38 -14.23 8.00 11.40
C ASP A 38 -15.06 8.33 10.16
N TYR A 39 -15.66 9.53 10.17
CA TYR A 39 -16.40 10.08 9.04
C TYR A 39 -15.58 10.06 7.75
N ASP A 40 -14.25 10.21 7.83
CA ASP A 40 -13.39 10.10 6.66
C ASP A 40 -13.33 8.69 6.06
N GLN A 41 -13.33 7.64 6.89
CA GLN A 41 -13.42 6.26 6.39
C GLN A 41 -14.79 5.99 5.79
N ALA A 42 -15.85 6.50 6.42
CA ALA A 42 -17.21 6.36 5.92
C ALA A 42 -17.36 7.04 4.55
N LYS A 43 -16.81 8.25 4.34
CA LYS A 43 -16.80 8.91 3.03
C LYS A 43 -16.16 8.05 1.96
N GLN A 44 -14.97 7.50 2.24
CA GLN A 44 -14.24 6.68 1.26
C GLN A 44 -15.00 5.39 0.94
N ALA A 45 -15.51 4.70 1.97
CA ALA A 45 -16.33 3.50 1.82
C ALA A 45 -17.58 3.77 0.96
N PHE A 46 -18.27 4.88 1.24
CA PHE A 46 -19.53 5.24 0.60
C PHE A 46 -19.41 5.45 -0.91
N THR A 47 -18.27 5.94 -1.40
CA THR A 47 -18.03 6.10 -2.86
C THR A 47 -18.26 4.79 -3.62
N SER A 48 -17.63 3.70 -3.17
CA SER A 48 -17.79 2.37 -3.78
C SER A 48 -19.18 1.76 -3.54
N PHE A 49 -19.84 2.14 -2.44
CA PHE A 49 -21.19 1.70 -2.14
C PHE A 49 -22.20 2.27 -3.14
N GLU A 50 -22.15 3.58 -3.43
CA GLU A 50 -23.00 4.22 -4.44
C GLU A 50 -22.74 3.69 -5.85
N MET A 51 -21.49 3.37 -6.18
CA MET A 51 -21.16 2.75 -7.48
C MET A 51 -21.92 1.44 -7.69
N ILE A 52 -21.96 0.59 -6.67
CA ILE A 52 -22.61 -0.73 -6.76
C ILE A 52 -24.13 -0.63 -6.59
N LYS A 53 -24.61 0.15 -5.61
CA LYS A 53 -26.04 0.19 -5.25
C LYS A 53 -26.86 1.13 -6.12
N GLU A 54 -26.25 2.20 -6.61
CA GLU A 54 -26.94 3.27 -7.34
C GLU A 54 -26.40 3.47 -8.76
N ALA A 55 -25.45 2.63 -9.21
CA ALA A 55 -24.78 2.72 -10.51
C ALA A 55 -24.12 4.10 -10.75
N ARG A 56 -23.71 4.79 -9.69
CA ARG A 56 -23.05 6.11 -9.76
C ARG A 56 -21.54 5.95 -9.88
N TRP A 57 -21.04 5.74 -11.11
CA TRP A 57 -19.62 5.44 -11.36
C TRP A 57 -18.70 6.66 -11.47
N PHE A 58 -19.23 7.83 -11.84
CA PHE A 58 -18.43 9.03 -12.08
C PHE A 58 -18.69 10.18 -11.10
N TYR A 59 -19.88 10.23 -10.51
CA TYR A 59 -20.29 11.30 -9.59
C TYR A 59 -20.83 10.68 -8.31
N GLN A 60 -20.02 10.69 -7.27
CA GLN A 60 -20.37 10.18 -5.95
C GLN A 60 -20.62 11.33 -4.97
N GLN A 61 -21.41 11.03 -3.97
CA GLN A 61 -21.69 11.88 -2.82
C GLN A 61 -21.03 11.29 -1.57
N THR A 62 -21.00 12.06 -0.50
CA THR A 62 -20.70 11.57 0.85
C THR A 62 -22.00 11.08 1.51
N PRO A 63 -21.93 10.38 2.64
CA PRO A 63 -23.12 10.02 3.43
C PRO A 63 -24.02 11.21 3.83
N HIS A 64 -23.53 12.45 3.72
CA HIS A 64 -24.27 13.68 4.00
C HIS A 64 -24.59 14.48 2.73
N ALA A 65 -24.67 13.82 1.57
CA ALA A 65 -25.05 14.40 0.28
C ALA A 65 -24.12 15.51 -0.27
N HIS A 66 -22.92 15.67 0.30
CA HIS A 66 -21.90 16.53 -0.31
C HIS A 66 -21.23 15.81 -1.47
N VAL A 67 -20.68 16.55 -2.43
CA VAL A 67 -19.90 15.94 -3.52
C VAL A 67 -18.65 15.27 -2.96
N ALA A 68 -18.38 14.03 -3.35
CA ALA A 68 -17.14 13.36 -3.00
C ALA A 68 -15.96 14.11 -3.64
N THR A 69 -15.02 14.56 -2.82
CA THR A 69 -13.89 15.39 -3.28
C THR A 69 -12.67 14.56 -3.67
N LYS A 70 -12.67 13.25 -3.38
CA LYS A 70 -11.57 12.36 -3.77
C LYS A 70 -11.84 11.74 -5.13
N PRO A 71 -10.82 11.65 -6.00
CA PRO A 71 -10.92 10.93 -7.25
C PRO A 71 -11.29 9.43 -7.06
N PRO A 72 -11.95 8.81 -8.06
CA PRO A 72 -12.73 7.58 -7.83
C PRO A 72 -11.93 6.27 -7.89
N LEU A 73 -10.61 6.26 -8.14
CA LEU A 73 -9.88 5.01 -8.44
C LEU A 73 -9.96 3.97 -7.33
N ILE A 74 -9.79 4.38 -6.07
CA ILE A 74 -9.91 3.46 -4.93
C ILE A 74 -11.36 3.00 -4.75
N GLY A 75 -12.33 3.85 -5.05
CA GLY A 75 -13.74 3.49 -5.10
C GLY A 75 -14.02 2.41 -6.15
N TRP A 76 -13.50 2.56 -7.37
CA TRP A 76 -13.63 1.56 -8.44
C TRP A 76 -12.97 0.22 -8.09
N ILE A 77 -11.77 0.25 -7.52
CA ILE A 77 -11.08 -0.96 -7.07
C ILE A 77 -11.93 -1.66 -5.99
N SER A 78 -12.43 -0.91 -5.01
CA SER A 78 -13.26 -1.46 -3.93
C SER A 78 -14.58 -2.02 -4.47
N ALA A 79 -15.24 -1.33 -5.40
CA ALA A 79 -16.45 -1.81 -6.06
C ALA A 79 -16.21 -3.14 -6.81
N GLY A 80 -15.12 -3.23 -7.58
CA GLY A 80 -14.72 -4.47 -8.25
C GLY A 80 -14.40 -5.62 -7.28
N LEU A 81 -13.71 -5.31 -6.17
CA LEU A 81 -13.46 -6.30 -5.11
C LEU A 81 -14.74 -6.76 -4.41
N PHE A 82 -15.72 -5.88 -4.25
CA PHE A 82 -17.03 -6.26 -3.72
C PHE A 82 -17.76 -7.21 -4.67
N GLU A 83 -17.72 -6.97 -5.98
CA GLU A 83 -18.33 -7.88 -6.96
C GLU A 83 -17.73 -9.30 -6.90
N LEU A 84 -16.44 -9.42 -6.58
CA LEU A 84 -15.73 -10.69 -6.43
C LEU A 84 -15.98 -11.36 -5.07
N THR A 85 -15.90 -10.59 -3.98
CA THR A 85 -15.88 -11.13 -2.61
C THR A 85 -17.25 -11.12 -1.93
N ARG A 86 -18.17 -10.27 -2.41
CA ARG A 86 -19.47 -9.95 -1.79
C ARG A 86 -19.39 -9.52 -0.33
N SER A 87 -18.22 -9.04 0.11
CA SER A 87 -17.96 -8.59 1.48
C SER A 87 -17.41 -7.16 1.47
N TRP A 88 -18.14 -6.25 2.11
CA TRP A 88 -17.71 -4.85 2.23
C TRP A 88 -16.46 -4.69 3.11
N ASP A 89 -16.35 -5.49 4.17
CA ASP A 89 -15.19 -5.44 5.06
C ASP A 89 -13.88 -5.73 4.33
N LEU A 90 -13.90 -6.73 3.44
CA LEU A 90 -12.77 -7.06 2.58
C LEU A 90 -12.59 -6.02 1.48
N ALA A 91 -13.66 -5.70 0.74
CA ALA A 91 -13.59 -4.80 -0.41
C ALA A 91 -12.95 -3.44 -0.10
N TRP A 92 -13.28 -2.87 1.06
CA TRP A 92 -12.76 -1.56 1.47
C TRP A 92 -11.33 -1.56 2.01
N ARG A 93 -10.88 -2.69 2.60
CA ARG A 93 -9.60 -2.76 3.33
C ARG A 93 -8.49 -3.40 2.52
N LEU A 94 -8.87 -4.32 1.63
CA LEU A 94 -7.93 -5.08 0.82
C LEU A 94 -7.03 -4.19 -0.06
N PRO A 95 -7.49 -3.06 -0.64
CA PRO A 95 -6.60 -2.18 -1.41
C PRO A 95 -5.42 -1.65 -0.59
N SER A 96 -5.68 -1.11 0.61
CA SER A 96 -4.65 -0.63 1.52
C SER A 96 -3.74 -1.76 2.00
N PHE A 97 -4.34 -2.91 2.29
CA PHE A 97 -3.60 -4.06 2.83
C PHE A 97 -2.61 -4.58 1.79
N LEU A 98 -3.09 -4.85 0.57
CA LEU A 98 -2.24 -5.30 -0.52
C LEU A 98 -1.16 -4.28 -0.87
N ALA A 99 -1.47 -2.98 -0.77
CA ALA A 99 -0.47 -1.92 -0.95
C ALA A 99 0.65 -2.00 0.10
N ALA A 100 0.31 -2.14 1.39
CA ALA A 100 1.30 -2.28 2.46
C ALA A 100 2.19 -3.53 2.29
N VAL A 101 1.59 -4.66 1.91
CA VAL A 101 2.32 -5.90 1.62
C VAL A 101 3.24 -5.72 0.42
N ALA A 102 2.75 -5.13 -0.67
CA ALA A 102 3.55 -4.88 -1.86
C ALA A 102 4.75 -3.98 -1.57
N ILE A 103 4.56 -2.87 -0.84
CA ILE A 103 5.66 -1.99 -0.41
C ILE A 103 6.68 -2.78 0.40
N SER A 104 6.25 -3.60 1.36
CA SER A 104 7.15 -4.39 2.21
C SER A 104 8.04 -5.34 1.39
N ILE A 105 7.44 -6.06 0.43
CA ILE A 105 8.15 -6.98 -0.46
C ILE A 105 9.12 -6.22 -1.38
N LEU A 106 8.64 -5.15 -2.01
CA LEU A 106 9.45 -4.38 -2.96
C LEU A 106 10.60 -3.65 -2.27
N LEU A 107 10.37 -3.10 -1.07
CA LEU A 107 11.38 -2.44 -0.26
C LEU A 107 12.51 -3.40 0.11
N PHE A 108 12.16 -4.59 0.61
CA PHE A 108 13.15 -5.61 0.94
C PHE A 108 13.95 -6.03 -0.30
N ARG A 109 13.27 -6.30 -1.42
CA ARG A 109 13.93 -6.70 -2.68
C ARG A 109 14.79 -5.59 -3.29
N ALA A 110 14.38 -4.34 -3.19
CA ALA A 110 15.14 -3.20 -3.67
C ALA A 110 16.40 -2.98 -2.84
N ALA A 111 16.34 -3.23 -1.53
CA ALA A 111 17.46 -3.03 -0.61
C ALA A 111 18.46 -4.20 -0.57
N VAL A 112 18.03 -5.45 -0.80
CA VAL A 112 18.91 -6.62 -0.64
C VAL A 112 20.06 -6.66 -1.65
N THR A 113 19.79 -6.30 -2.91
CA THR A 113 20.79 -6.31 -3.99
C THR A 113 21.89 -5.24 -3.82
N PRO A 114 21.59 -3.97 -3.50
CA PRO A 114 22.62 -2.94 -3.23
C PRO A 114 23.30 -3.02 -1.88
N TYR A 115 22.56 -3.36 -0.82
CA TYR A 115 22.98 -3.06 0.55
C TYR A 115 23.07 -4.32 1.43
N GLY A 116 22.74 -5.49 0.89
CA GLY A 116 22.76 -6.76 1.62
C GLY A 116 21.48 -7.05 2.41
N SER A 117 21.41 -8.27 2.95
CA SER A 117 20.23 -8.79 3.67
C SER A 117 19.94 -8.03 4.96
N VAL A 118 20.97 -7.62 5.71
CA VAL A 118 20.82 -6.87 6.96
C VAL A 118 20.18 -5.51 6.71
N ALA A 119 20.67 -4.75 5.72
CA ALA A 119 20.09 -3.46 5.36
C ALA A 119 18.64 -3.59 4.87
N ALA A 120 18.34 -4.64 4.09
CA ALA A 120 16.98 -4.94 3.65
C ALA A 120 16.04 -5.28 4.82
N LEU A 121 16.54 -6.03 5.80
CA LEU A 121 15.79 -6.36 7.02
C LEU A 121 15.54 -5.12 7.88
N ILE A 122 16.52 -4.23 8.01
CA ILE A 122 16.37 -2.94 8.70
C ILE A 122 15.30 -2.09 7.99
N ALA A 123 15.35 -1.97 6.66
CA ALA A 123 14.36 -1.21 5.89
C ALA A 123 12.94 -1.79 6.04
N LEU A 124 12.80 -3.12 5.93
CA LEU A 124 11.53 -3.81 6.16
C LEU A 124 11.02 -3.57 7.58
N SER A 125 11.89 -3.65 8.59
CA SER A 125 11.52 -3.44 9.98
C SER A 125 11.11 -1.98 10.24
N ALA A 126 11.83 -1.02 9.68
CA ALA A 126 11.51 0.40 9.80
C ALA A 126 10.15 0.74 9.18
N PHE A 127 9.79 0.10 8.07
CA PHE A 127 8.47 0.24 7.46
C PHE A 127 7.40 -0.53 8.24
N GLY A 128 7.60 -1.82 8.45
CA GLY A 128 6.59 -2.74 8.99
C GLY A 128 6.29 -2.55 10.48
N LEU A 129 7.26 -2.11 11.27
CA LEU A 129 7.16 -1.98 12.72
C LEU A 129 6.98 -0.55 13.21
N ASN A 130 6.89 0.43 12.29
CA ASN A 130 6.49 1.78 12.71
C ASN A 130 4.99 1.80 13.05
N LEU A 131 4.55 2.77 13.86
CA LEU A 131 3.16 2.85 14.31
C LEU A 131 2.16 3.08 13.16
N LEU A 132 2.58 3.84 12.14
CA LEU A 132 1.66 4.31 11.10
C LEU A 132 1.35 3.26 10.04
N SER A 133 2.29 2.39 9.69
CA SER A 133 2.14 1.47 8.56
C SER A 133 1.14 0.36 8.86
N PRO A 134 1.20 -0.34 10.02
CA PRO A 134 0.14 -1.26 10.44
C PRO A 134 -1.21 -0.59 10.56
N ARG A 135 -1.25 0.63 11.11
CA ARG A 135 -2.50 1.38 11.22
C ARG A 135 -3.09 1.68 9.84
N LEU A 136 -2.31 2.17 8.90
CA LEU A 136 -2.78 2.51 7.55
C LEU A 136 -3.05 1.28 6.67
N ALA A 137 -2.50 0.10 7.00
CA ALA A 137 -2.63 -1.10 6.18
C ALA A 137 -4.08 -1.60 6.04
N THR A 138 -4.96 -1.38 7.02
CA THR A 138 -6.37 -1.81 6.91
C THR A 138 -7.37 -0.69 7.17
N LEU A 139 -6.91 0.57 7.19
CA LEU A 139 -7.82 1.72 7.20
C LEU A 139 -8.43 1.90 5.81
N VAL A 140 -9.73 2.22 5.77
CA VAL A 140 -10.46 2.54 4.54
C VAL A 140 -10.11 3.95 4.11
N ARG A 141 -8.88 4.12 3.62
CA ARG A 141 -8.29 5.39 3.21
C ARG A 141 -7.41 5.21 1.97
N THR A 142 -7.17 6.29 1.26
CA THR A 142 -6.39 6.28 0.02
C THR A 142 -4.88 6.43 0.24
N ASP A 143 -4.44 6.66 1.48
CA ASP A 143 -3.05 6.96 1.83
C ASP A 143 -2.08 5.82 1.50
N MET A 144 -2.40 4.58 1.88
CA MET A 144 -1.50 3.44 1.64
C MET A 144 -1.42 3.07 0.15
N PRO A 145 -2.53 3.00 -0.61
CA PRO A 145 -2.46 2.86 -2.08
C PRO A 145 -1.65 3.98 -2.75
N LEU A 146 -1.84 5.24 -2.34
CA LEU A 146 -1.05 6.35 -2.86
C LEU A 146 0.43 6.19 -2.52
N THR A 147 0.74 5.74 -1.31
CA THR A 147 2.11 5.47 -0.87
C THR A 147 2.77 4.41 -1.74
N LEU A 148 2.05 3.34 -2.12
CA LEU A 148 2.57 2.33 -3.05
C LEU A 148 2.92 2.96 -4.40
N VAL A 149 2.01 3.75 -4.98
CA VAL A 149 2.24 4.36 -6.30
C VAL A 149 3.42 5.34 -6.25
N THR A 150 3.48 6.19 -5.23
CA THR A 150 4.61 7.11 -5.01
C THR A 150 5.92 6.36 -4.77
N PHE A 151 5.88 5.27 -4.01
CA PHE A 151 7.04 4.41 -3.78
C PHE A 151 7.53 3.78 -5.09
N LEU A 152 6.64 3.31 -5.98
CA LEU A 152 7.01 2.76 -7.29
C LEU A 152 7.69 3.81 -8.17
N ILE A 153 7.18 5.05 -8.18
CA ILE A 153 7.82 6.16 -8.89
C ILE A 153 9.22 6.42 -8.33
N GLY A 154 9.35 6.53 -7.01
CA GLY A 154 10.64 6.72 -6.34
C GLY A 154 11.61 5.57 -6.60
N LEU A 155 11.12 4.33 -6.63
CA LEU A 155 11.91 3.14 -6.91
C LEU A 155 12.46 3.15 -8.34
N LEU A 156 11.65 3.53 -9.33
CA LEU A 156 12.10 3.67 -10.73
C LEU A 156 13.20 4.74 -10.84
N ILE A 157 12.99 5.91 -10.23
CA ILE A 157 13.98 6.99 -10.21
C ILE A 157 15.28 6.49 -9.55
N TRP A 158 15.18 5.87 -8.37
CA TRP A 158 16.33 5.36 -7.63
C TRP A 158 17.11 4.31 -8.43
N GLN A 159 16.43 3.39 -9.13
CA GLN A 159 17.08 2.41 -10.00
C GLN A 159 17.86 3.09 -11.13
N LYS A 160 17.28 4.09 -11.80
CA LYS A 160 17.95 4.82 -12.89
C LYS A 160 19.18 5.58 -12.40
N VAL A 161 19.06 6.28 -11.28
CA VAL A 161 20.19 6.98 -10.65
C VAL A 161 21.30 5.99 -10.30
N ARG A 162 20.96 4.84 -9.73
CA ARG A 162 21.94 3.83 -9.32
C ARG A 162 22.66 3.18 -10.49
N HIS A 163 21.95 2.84 -11.56
CA HIS A 163 22.53 2.17 -12.73
C HIS A 163 23.21 3.14 -13.71
N GLY A 164 23.01 4.46 -13.55
CA GLY A 164 23.55 5.46 -14.47
C GLY A 164 22.95 5.35 -15.88
N GLU A 165 21.77 4.74 -15.99
CA GLU A 165 21.11 4.49 -17.27
C GLU A 165 20.21 5.66 -17.66
N PRO A 166 20.15 6.01 -18.96
CA PRO A 166 19.17 6.98 -19.43
C PRO A 166 17.74 6.43 -19.29
N TRP A 167 16.79 7.36 -19.32
CA TRP A 167 15.36 7.06 -19.38
C TRP A 167 14.98 6.60 -20.79
N ASP A 168 14.35 5.43 -20.90
CA ASP A 168 13.80 4.95 -22.16
C ASP A 168 12.29 5.25 -22.26
N LYS A 169 11.68 4.89 -23.40
CA LYS A 169 10.24 5.10 -23.62
C LYS A 169 9.36 4.28 -22.67
N ARG A 170 9.82 3.11 -22.22
CA ARG A 170 9.08 2.26 -21.29
C ARG A 170 9.06 2.91 -19.91
N ASP A 171 10.18 3.44 -19.45
CA ASP A 171 10.29 4.15 -18.18
C ASP A 171 9.39 5.39 -18.15
N GLN A 172 9.39 6.16 -19.24
CA GLN A 172 8.51 7.32 -19.39
C GLN A 172 7.03 6.93 -19.35
N LEU A 173 6.65 5.86 -20.05
CA LEU A 173 5.28 5.34 -20.03
C LEU A 173 4.89 4.84 -18.63
N LEU A 174 5.79 4.13 -17.94
CA LEU A 174 5.55 3.65 -16.59
C LEU A 174 5.32 4.81 -15.62
N VAL A 175 6.19 5.83 -15.64
CA VAL A 175 6.01 7.02 -14.79
C VAL A 175 4.72 7.75 -15.15
N PHE A 176 4.37 7.89 -16.43
CA PHE A 176 3.12 8.50 -16.84
C PHE A 176 1.89 7.75 -16.29
N VAL A 177 1.86 6.42 -16.41
CA VAL A 177 0.79 5.57 -15.88
C VAL A 177 0.71 5.68 -14.36
N LEU A 178 1.85 5.62 -13.66
CA LEU A 178 1.90 5.74 -12.20
C LEU A 178 1.43 7.13 -11.73
N LEU A 179 1.88 8.21 -12.37
CA LEU A 179 1.43 9.56 -12.04
C LEU A 179 -0.06 9.74 -12.28
N THR A 180 -0.58 9.22 -13.39
CA THR A 180 -2.02 9.23 -13.67
C THR A 180 -2.79 8.46 -12.59
N GLY A 181 -2.28 7.30 -12.19
CA GLY A 181 -2.81 6.53 -11.06
C GLY A 181 -2.82 7.33 -9.77
N ALA A 182 -1.72 7.99 -9.41
CA ALA A 182 -1.61 8.81 -8.20
C ALA A 182 -2.63 9.97 -8.20
N MET A 183 -2.77 10.67 -9.33
CA MET A 183 -3.76 11.72 -9.51
C MET A 183 -5.18 11.19 -9.35
N LEU A 184 -5.48 10.00 -9.86
CA LEU A 184 -6.79 9.35 -9.70
C LEU A 184 -7.02 8.73 -8.32
N ILE A 185 -6.03 8.72 -7.42
CA ILE A 185 -6.18 8.29 -6.02
C ILE A 185 -6.45 9.49 -5.10
N LYS A 186 -5.71 10.59 -5.25
CA LYS A 186 -5.76 11.72 -4.30
C LYS A 186 -5.41 13.10 -4.89
N GLY A 187 -5.42 13.24 -6.22
CA GLY A 187 -5.08 14.47 -6.94
C GLY A 187 -5.88 15.71 -6.54
#